data_AF-A0A1Y2GG73-F1
#
_entry.id   AF-A0A1Y2GG73-F1
#
_cell.length_a   1.000
_cell.length_b   1.000
_cell.length_c   1.000
_cell.angle_alpha   90.00
_cell.angle_beta   90.00
_cell.angle_gamma   90.00
#
_symmetry.space_group_name_H-M   'P 1'
#
loop_
_entity.id
_entity.type
_entity.pdbx_description
1 polymer ?
#
loop_
_entity_poly.entity_id
_entity_poly.type
_entity_poly.pdbx_seq_one_letter_code
_entity_poly.pdbx_strand_id
1 'polypeptide(L)'
;MRIKRHKDYKRYMNMYCQTFKFHKPYQVLVDADFIQAALDQRMDLRVMIPNVLCDASKQMVTPCTMAQLKSRGEEASGAFIASKRFEKRRCKHQDPVEESICISQIIADTNPHNYVVASQSKRLRVQLAQVPGVPLLYIHRSNLILEPPSEASLKTCKKIETDKTHAKSKELQTLKGLKVSALAKLLKKKMGPKEPNPLSIKKKKKKPEPTTTITSTTTSIKKRGAESEADAGVEKKKTRRRRKSKSTATADASATTNTTTPAGSESS
;
A
#
# COMPACT_ATOMS: atom_id res chain seq x y z
N MET A 1 -6.52 -14.63 -13.32
CA MET A 1 -5.80 -15.07 -12.09
C MET A 1 -4.42 -14.40 -11.92
N ARG A 2 -3.61 -14.24 -12.99
CA ARG A 2 -2.27 -13.63 -12.97
C ARG A 2 -2.21 -12.18 -12.42
N ILE A 3 -3.19 -11.34 -12.79
CA ILE A 3 -3.27 -9.93 -12.36
C ILE A 3 -3.43 -9.80 -10.83
N LYS A 4 -4.18 -10.71 -10.19
CA LYS A 4 -4.37 -10.71 -8.73
C LYS A 4 -3.05 -10.99 -8.00
N ARG A 5 -2.32 -12.04 -8.41
CA ARG A 5 -1.01 -12.38 -7.81
C ARG A 5 0.00 -11.24 -7.95
N HIS A 6 0.08 -10.62 -9.12
CA HIS A 6 0.98 -9.48 -9.33
C HIS A 6 0.66 -8.29 -8.40
N LYS A 7 -0.63 -8.01 -8.16
CA LYS A 7 -1.06 -6.99 -7.20
C LYS A 7 -0.62 -7.34 -5.77
N ASP A 8 -0.75 -8.60 -5.38
CA ASP A 8 -0.34 -9.08 -4.05
C ASP A 8 1.18 -9.00 -3.87
N TYR A 9 1.96 -9.44 -4.86
CA TYR A 9 3.43 -9.36 -4.81
C TYR A 9 3.93 -7.93 -4.76
N LYS A 10 3.34 -7.03 -5.56
CA LYS A 10 3.63 -5.60 -5.48
C LYS A 10 3.31 -5.04 -4.09
N ARG A 11 2.20 -5.43 -3.49
CA ARG A 11 1.84 -5.03 -2.11
C ARG A 11 2.84 -5.57 -1.09
N TYR A 12 3.26 -6.83 -1.18
CA TYR A 12 4.23 -7.43 -0.27
C TYR A 12 5.60 -6.75 -0.37
N MET A 13 6.12 -6.58 -1.59
CA MET A 13 7.40 -5.90 -1.78
C MET A 13 7.36 -4.44 -1.34
N ASN A 14 6.25 -3.73 -1.58
CA ASN A 14 6.08 -2.37 -1.07
C ASN A 14 6.13 -2.29 0.47
N MET A 15 5.53 -3.26 1.17
CA MET A 15 5.64 -3.38 2.62
C MET A 15 7.10 -3.58 3.06
N TYR A 16 7.85 -4.46 2.38
CA TYR A 16 9.27 -4.65 2.66
C TYR A 16 10.11 -3.40 2.40
N CYS A 17 9.84 -2.66 1.32
CA CYS A 17 10.51 -1.39 1.04
C CYS A 17 10.23 -0.33 2.11
N GLN A 18 8.99 -0.21 2.57
CA GLN A 18 8.60 0.83 3.54
C GLN A 18 9.10 0.53 4.97
N THR A 19 9.04 -0.73 5.39
CA THR A 19 9.37 -1.12 6.76
C THR A 19 10.85 -1.49 6.91
N PHE A 20 11.37 -2.32 6.01
CA PHE A 20 12.70 -2.91 6.11
C PHE A 20 13.73 -2.25 5.19
N LYS A 21 13.35 -1.17 4.48
CA LYS A 21 14.25 -0.37 3.62
C LYS A 21 14.90 -1.21 2.51
N PHE A 22 14.14 -2.09 1.86
CA PHE A 22 14.59 -2.78 0.65
C PHE A 22 14.81 -1.79 -0.49
N HIS A 23 15.97 -1.87 -1.14
CA HIS A 23 16.35 -1.03 -2.28
C HIS A 23 16.54 -1.87 -3.54
N LYS A 24 16.32 -1.22 -4.68
CA LYS A 24 16.49 -1.81 -6.01
C LYS A 24 17.93 -1.60 -6.50
N PRO A 25 18.53 -2.54 -7.22
CA PRO A 25 18.00 -3.86 -7.56
C PRO A 25 17.99 -4.81 -6.34
N TYR A 26 16.92 -5.58 -6.17
CA TYR A 26 16.80 -6.50 -5.03
C TYR A 26 17.86 -7.59 -5.08
N GLN A 27 18.53 -7.85 -3.96
CA GLN A 27 19.56 -8.88 -3.88
C GLN A 27 18.92 -10.21 -3.48
N VAL A 28 19.02 -11.21 -4.36
CA VAL A 28 18.35 -12.51 -4.17
C VAL A 28 19.40 -13.60 -3.98
N LEU A 29 19.46 -14.20 -2.78
CA LEU A 29 20.27 -15.38 -2.52
C LEU A 29 19.57 -16.62 -3.07
N VAL A 30 20.25 -17.35 -3.92
CA VAL A 30 19.71 -18.54 -4.60
C VAL A 30 20.38 -19.80 -4.07
N ASP A 31 19.55 -20.76 -3.68
CA ASP A 31 19.92 -22.09 -3.14
C ASP A 31 20.21 -23.12 -4.25
N ALA A 32 20.95 -24.21 -3.96
CA ALA A 32 21.32 -25.20 -4.99
C ALA A 32 20.09 -25.93 -5.54
N ASP A 33 19.23 -26.41 -4.63
CA ASP A 33 17.99 -27.12 -4.97
C ASP A 33 17.05 -26.24 -5.80
N PHE A 34 17.05 -24.94 -5.54
CA PHE A 34 16.23 -24.00 -6.29
C PHE A 34 16.72 -23.84 -7.74
N ILE A 35 18.04 -23.82 -7.96
CA ILE A 35 18.62 -23.78 -9.31
C ILE A 35 18.32 -25.08 -10.05
N GLN A 36 18.47 -26.23 -9.39
CA GLN A 36 18.12 -27.53 -9.98
C GLN A 36 16.65 -27.58 -10.38
N ALA A 37 15.74 -27.24 -9.45
CA ALA A 37 14.30 -27.21 -9.72
C ALA A 37 13.93 -26.23 -10.86
N ALA A 38 14.65 -25.11 -11.00
CA ALA A 38 14.45 -24.18 -12.10
C ALA A 38 14.84 -24.80 -13.45
N LEU A 39 15.95 -25.55 -13.50
CA LEU A 39 16.40 -26.23 -14.72
C LEU A 39 15.45 -27.36 -15.12
N ASP A 40 15.00 -28.16 -14.16
CA ASP A 40 14.04 -29.25 -14.40
C ASP A 40 12.75 -28.72 -15.02
N GLN A 41 12.33 -27.53 -14.59
CA GLN A 41 11.12 -26.85 -15.08
C GLN A 41 11.40 -25.90 -16.25
N ARG A 42 12.62 -25.87 -16.79
CA ARG A 42 13.07 -25.01 -17.90
C ARG A 42 12.77 -23.52 -17.69
N MET A 43 12.94 -23.04 -16.46
CA MET A 43 12.66 -21.67 -16.06
C MET A 43 13.92 -20.81 -16.13
N ASP A 44 13.85 -19.67 -16.82
CA ASP A 44 14.90 -18.66 -16.75
C ASP A 44 14.72 -17.76 -15.51
N LEU A 45 15.55 -18.00 -14.49
CA LEU A 45 15.52 -17.25 -13.24
C LEU A 45 15.82 -15.76 -13.40
N ARG A 46 16.63 -15.36 -14.39
CA ARG A 46 16.96 -13.94 -14.62
C ARG A 46 15.76 -13.14 -15.11
N VAL A 47 14.83 -13.79 -15.80
CA VAL A 47 13.59 -13.17 -16.29
C VAL A 47 12.46 -13.34 -15.28
N MET A 48 12.32 -14.53 -14.71
CA MET A 48 11.21 -14.87 -13.82
C MET A 48 11.27 -14.12 -12.47
N ILE A 49 12.46 -14.00 -11.86
CA ILE A 49 12.58 -13.38 -10.54
C ILE A 49 12.23 -11.88 -10.57
N PRO A 50 12.75 -11.05 -11.51
CA PRO A 50 12.30 -9.66 -11.62
C PRO A 50 10.80 -9.51 -11.86
N ASN A 51 10.21 -10.40 -12.66
CA ASN A 51 8.76 -10.39 -12.92
C ASN A 51 7.93 -10.66 -11.67
N VAL A 52 8.41 -11.52 -10.77
CA VAL A 52 7.72 -11.84 -9.49
C VAL A 52 7.94 -10.75 -8.45
N LEU A 53 9.15 -10.19 -8.37
CA LEU A 53 9.47 -9.09 -7.45
C LEU A 53 8.98 -7.73 -7.93
N CYS A 54 8.39 -7.67 -9.13
CA CYS A 54 7.86 -6.47 -9.79
C CYS A 54 8.91 -5.37 -10.01
N ASP A 55 10.20 -5.72 -10.02
CA ASP A 55 11.31 -4.78 -10.21
C ASP A 55 12.62 -5.50 -10.54
N ALA A 56 13.68 -4.74 -10.83
CA ALA A 56 15.00 -5.28 -11.09
C ALA A 56 15.54 -6.07 -9.88
N SER A 57 16.16 -7.21 -10.16
CA SER A 57 16.78 -8.06 -9.13
C SER A 57 18.12 -8.61 -9.59
N LYS A 58 19.01 -8.80 -8.63
CA LYS A 58 20.36 -9.32 -8.79
C LYS A 58 20.43 -10.66 -8.08
N GLN A 59 20.48 -11.75 -8.86
CA GLN A 59 20.61 -13.09 -8.31
C GLN A 59 22.06 -13.34 -7.90
N MET A 60 22.24 -13.86 -6.70
CA MET A 60 23.53 -14.13 -6.11
C MET A 60 23.61 -15.57 -5.60
N VAL A 61 24.80 -16.15 -5.67
CA VAL A 61 25.11 -17.49 -5.16
C VAL A 61 26.31 -17.42 -4.23
N THR A 62 26.28 -18.22 -3.16
CA THR A 62 27.39 -18.32 -2.20
C THR A 62 28.43 -19.37 -2.64
N PRO A 63 29.71 -19.22 -2.25
CA PRO A 63 30.73 -20.25 -2.44
C PRO A 63 30.30 -21.63 -1.89
N CYS A 64 29.61 -21.67 -0.75
CA CYS A 64 29.11 -22.91 -0.15
C CYS A 64 28.07 -23.60 -1.05
N THR A 65 27.10 -22.85 -1.58
CA THR A 65 26.12 -23.37 -2.54
C THR A 65 26.80 -23.88 -3.82
N MET A 66 27.82 -23.16 -4.33
CA MET A 66 28.59 -23.63 -5.49
C MET A 66 29.38 -24.91 -5.18
N ALA A 67 29.94 -25.04 -3.98
CA ALA A 67 30.66 -26.24 -3.56
C ALA A 67 29.72 -27.44 -3.43
N GLN A 68 28.50 -27.23 -2.95
CA GLN A 68 27.50 -28.28 -2.86
C GLN A 68 26.99 -28.72 -4.24
N LEU A 69 26.80 -27.79 -5.18
CA LEU A 69 26.51 -28.15 -6.57
C LEU A 69 27.66 -28.95 -7.21
N LYS A 70 28.92 -28.67 -6.85
CA LYS A 70 30.06 -29.48 -7.30
C LYS A 70 30.09 -30.87 -6.68
N SER A 71 29.76 -31.00 -5.39
CA SER A 71 29.80 -32.29 -4.69
C SER A 71 28.74 -33.26 -5.20
N ARG A 72 27.61 -32.75 -5.71
CA ARG A 72 26.56 -33.53 -6.38
C ARG A 72 26.98 -34.08 -7.77
N GLY A 73 28.13 -33.67 -8.31
CA GLY A 73 28.67 -34.25 -9.54
C GLY A 73 27.85 -34.00 -10.81
N GLU A 74 27.74 -35.01 -11.67
CA GLU A 74 27.14 -34.90 -13.00
C GLU A 74 25.65 -34.54 -12.96
N GLU A 75 24.89 -35.06 -12.00
CA GLU A 75 23.46 -34.77 -11.82
C GLU A 75 23.19 -33.27 -11.68
N ALA A 76 24.10 -32.56 -11.02
CA ALA A 76 24.01 -31.13 -10.77
C ALA A 76 24.86 -30.28 -11.72
N SER A 77 25.50 -30.87 -12.74
CA SER A 77 26.44 -30.17 -13.63
C SER A 77 25.78 -28.99 -14.35
N GLY A 78 24.56 -29.18 -14.84
CA GLY A 78 23.76 -28.10 -15.44
C GLY A 78 23.49 -26.95 -14.46
N ALA A 79 23.13 -27.29 -13.22
CA ALA A 79 22.88 -26.30 -12.16
C ALA A 79 24.17 -25.57 -11.76
N PHE A 80 25.31 -26.26 -11.73
CA PHE A 80 26.60 -25.64 -11.48
C PHE A 80 26.99 -24.65 -12.59
N ILE A 81 26.80 -24.99 -13.86
CA ILE A 81 27.05 -24.09 -15.00
C ILE A 81 26.11 -22.88 -14.94
N ALA A 82 24.82 -23.10 -14.65
CA ALA A 82 23.86 -22.02 -14.48
C ALA A 82 24.24 -21.09 -13.31
N SER A 83 24.74 -21.64 -12.20
CA SER A 83 25.15 -20.87 -11.03
C SER A 83 26.27 -19.86 -11.32
N LYS A 84 27.18 -20.17 -12.26
CA LYS A 84 28.26 -19.27 -12.69
C LYS A 84 27.75 -17.99 -13.37
N ARG A 85 26.50 -18.00 -13.86
CA ARG A 85 25.86 -16.83 -14.45
C ARG A 85 25.37 -15.84 -13.40
N PHE A 86 25.24 -16.25 -12.15
CA PHE A 86 24.81 -15.38 -11.05
C PHE A 86 26.00 -14.68 -10.40
N GLU A 87 25.75 -13.60 -9.68
CA GLU A 87 26.81 -12.90 -8.96
C GLU A 87 27.29 -13.73 -7.77
N LYS A 88 28.60 -13.75 -7.54
CA LYS A 88 29.18 -14.47 -6.41
C LYS A 88 29.16 -13.62 -5.15
N ARG A 89 28.45 -14.06 -4.11
CA ARG A 89 28.46 -13.45 -2.77
C ARG A 89 29.45 -14.17 -1.87
N ARG A 90 30.51 -13.50 -1.43
CA ARG A 90 31.47 -14.08 -0.49
C ARG A 90 30.80 -14.35 0.86
N CYS A 91 30.98 -15.56 1.39
CA CYS A 91 30.61 -15.96 2.74
C CYS A 91 31.86 -15.93 3.65
N LYS A 92 31.66 -16.08 4.96
CA LYS A 92 32.75 -16.06 5.97
C LYS A 92 33.41 -17.44 6.17
N HIS A 93 32.93 -18.47 5.48
CA HIS A 93 33.42 -19.84 5.64
C HIS A 93 34.69 -20.06 4.82
N GLN A 94 35.72 -20.58 5.47
CA GLN A 94 36.94 -21.01 4.78
C GLN A 94 36.71 -22.32 4.04
N ASP A 95 36.13 -23.30 4.75
CA ASP A 95 35.72 -24.59 4.20
C ASP A 95 34.23 -24.59 3.84
N PRO A 96 33.83 -25.28 2.76
CA PRO A 96 32.42 -25.38 2.39
C PRO A 96 31.58 -26.06 3.48
N VAL A 97 30.69 -25.28 4.09
CA VAL A 97 29.63 -25.79 4.97
C VAL A 97 28.34 -26.06 4.18
N GLU A 98 27.37 -26.71 4.83
CA GLU A 98 26.03 -26.90 4.29
C GLU A 98 25.39 -25.55 3.90
N GLU A 99 24.75 -25.50 2.73
CA GLU A 99 24.13 -24.28 2.19
C GLU A 99 23.08 -23.66 3.12
N SER A 100 22.28 -24.50 3.80
CA SER A 100 21.22 -24.08 4.72
C SER A 100 21.78 -23.26 5.90
N ILE A 101 22.91 -23.73 6.46
CA ILE A 101 23.63 -23.07 7.55
C ILE A 101 24.29 -21.80 7.03
N CYS A 102 24.90 -21.85 5.85
CA CYS A 102 25.55 -20.68 5.24
C CYS A 102 24.56 -19.53 5.03
N ILE A 103 23.40 -19.81 4.42
CA ILE A 103 22.35 -18.82 4.15
C ILE A 103 21.80 -18.25 5.46
N SER A 104 21.53 -19.11 6.43
CA SER A 104 21.03 -18.69 7.75
C SER A 104 21.99 -17.75 8.46
N GLN A 105 23.31 -18.03 8.41
CA GLN A 105 24.33 -17.16 9.00
C GLN A 105 24.53 -15.84 8.26
N ILE A 106 24.32 -15.80 6.94
CA ILE A 106 24.39 -14.56 6.15
C ILE A 106 23.24 -13.62 6.49
N ILE A 107 22.04 -14.16 6.69
CA ILE A 107 20.82 -13.39 6.99
C ILE A 107 20.81 -12.95 8.46
N ALA A 108 21.29 -13.82 9.36
CA ALA A 108 21.23 -13.61 10.81
C ALA A 108 19.80 -13.26 11.29
N ASP A 109 19.65 -12.64 12.45
CA ASP A 109 18.35 -12.41 13.09
C ASP A 109 17.58 -11.18 12.55
N THR A 110 18.25 -10.31 11.79
CA THR A 110 17.69 -8.99 11.40
C THR A 110 17.88 -8.64 9.91
N ASN A 111 18.44 -9.55 9.10
CA ASN A 111 18.67 -9.35 7.67
C ASN A 111 19.32 -7.99 7.33
N PRO A 112 20.55 -7.72 7.79
CA PRO A 112 21.16 -6.39 7.71
C PRO A 112 21.37 -5.88 6.28
N HIS A 113 21.44 -6.80 5.31
CA HIS A 113 21.68 -6.49 3.90
C HIS A 113 20.42 -6.59 3.03
N ASN A 114 19.26 -6.82 3.64
CA ASN A 114 17.96 -6.90 2.95
C ASN A 114 17.96 -7.92 1.80
N TYR A 115 18.40 -9.15 2.09
CA TYR A 115 18.32 -10.26 1.15
C TYR A 115 16.90 -10.77 0.98
N VAL A 116 16.56 -11.08 -0.27
CA VAL A 116 15.49 -12.01 -0.63
C VAL A 116 16.11 -13.40 -0.74
N VAL A 117 15.40 -14.44 -0.32
CA VAL A 117 15.93 -15.81 -0.36
C VAL A 117 15.07 -16.66 -1.27
N ALA A 118 15.70 -17.35 -2.22
CA ALA A 118 15.08 -18.30 -3.10
C ALA A 118 15.56 -19.71 -2.75
N SER A 119 14.72 -20.47 -2.06
CA SER A 119 15.04 -21.84 -1.61
C SER A 119 13.85 -22.77 -1.79
N GLN A 120 14.14 -24.00 -2.23
CA GLN A 120 13.15 -25.05 -2.35
C GLN A 120 12.94 -25.77 -1.01
N SER A 121 13.97 -25.84 -0.16
CA SER A 121 13.94 -26.49 1.14
C SER A 121 12.88 -25.87 2.05
N LYS A 122 11.90 -26.67 2.46
CA LYS A 122 10.85 -26.23 3.39
C LYS A 122 11.42 -25.94 4.78
N ARG A 123 12.44 -26.70 5.21
CA ARG A 123 13.08 -26.52 6.52
C ARG A 123 13.72 -25.14 6.64
N LEU A 124 14.54 -24.78 5.64
CA LEU A 124 15.19 -23.47 5.59
C LEU A 124 14.17 -22.33 5.54
N ARG A 125 13.12 -22.46 4.73
CA ARG A 125 12.05 -21.46 4.66
C ARG A 125 11.33 -21.25 5.99
N VAL A 126 10.98 -22.32 6.70
CA VAL A 126 10.30 -22.20 8.01
C VAL A 126 11.22 -21.53 9.03
N GLN A 127 12.52 -21.83 9.02
CA GLN A 127 13.49 -21.18 9.90
C GLN A 127 13.62 -19.69 9.58
N LEU A 128 13.83 -19.34 8.30
CA LEU A 128 13.97 -17.95 7.86
C LEU A 128 12.68 -17.14 7.98
N ALA A 129 11.51 -17.79 7.95
CA ALA A 129 10.23 -17.11 8.18
C ALA A 129 10.10 -16.55 9.60
N GLN A 130 10.80 -17.13 10.59
CA GLN A 130 10.84 -16.58 11.96
C GLN A 130 11.59 -15.25 12.02
N VAL A 131 12.54 -15.04 11.10
CA VAL A 131 13.29 -13.79 10.99
C VAL A 131 12.41 -12.73 10.34
N PRO A 132 12.23 -11.54 10.97
CA PRO A 132 11.46 -10.46 10.35
C PRO A 132 12.23 -9.86 9.17
N GLY A 133 11.51 -9.53 8.09
CA GLY A 133 12.11 -8.82 6.96
C GLY A 133 12.81 -9.70 5.94
N VAL A 134 12.47 -11.00 5.86
CA VAL A 134 13.00 -11.93 4.86
C VAL A 134 11.91 -12.34 3.88
N PRO A 135 11.91 -11.84 2.63
CA PRO A 135 11.03 -12.34 1.57
C PRO A 135 11.53 -13.69 1.05
N LEU A 136 10.62 -14.66 0.93
CA LEU A 136 10.93 -16.04 0.52
C LEU A 136 10.32 -16.37 -0.85
N LEU A 137 11.12 -16.96 -1.72
CA LEU A 137 10.74 -17.43 -3.05
C LEU A 137 10.90 -18.96 -3.13
N TYR A 138 9.95 -19.63 -3.79
CA TYR A 138 10.04 -21.06 -4.09
C TYR A 138 9.37 -21.39 -5.43
N ILE A 139 9.69 -22.56 -5.99
CA ILE A 139 9.13 -23.04 -7.25
C ILE A 139 8.10 -24.12 -6.97
N HIS A 140 6.96 -24.04 -7.65
CA HIS A 140 5.92 -25.08 -7.63
C HIS A 140 5.31 -25.25 -9.03
N ARG A 141 5.42 -26.45 -9.62
CA ARG A 141 4.86 -26.80 -10.94
C ARG A 141 5.08 -25.70 -11.99
N SER A 142 6.36 -25.39 -12.24
CA SER A 142 6.82 -24.36 -13.21
C SER A 142 6.39 -22.91 -12.92
N ASN A 143 5.89 -22.62 -11.72
CA ASN A 143 5.58 -21.26 -11.29
C ASN A 143 6.51 -20.82 -10.15
N LEU A 144 7.05 -19.61 -10.25
CA LEU A 144 7.79 -18.96 -9.18
C LEU A 144 6.81 -18.21 -8.27
N ILE A 145 6.85 -18.49 -6.97
CA ILE A 145 5.91 -17.95 -5.99
C ILE A 145 6.68 -17.17 -4.93
N LEU A 146 6.29 -15.91 -4.72
CA LEU A 146 6.66 -15.14 -3.53
C LEU A 146 5.71 -15.51 -2.40
N GLU A 147 6.27 -16.01 -1.31
CA GLU A 147 5.52 -16.37 -0.11
C GLU A 147 4.88 -15.10 0.50
N PRO A 148 3.65 -15.19 1.05
CA PRO A 148 3.12 -14.10 1.85
C PRO A 148 4.08 -13.74 3.00
N PRO A 149 4.10 -12.47 3.43
CA PRO A 149 5.00 -12.02 4.47
C PRO A 149 4.78 -12.79 5.78
N SER A 150 5.89 -13.17 6.42
CA SER A 150 5.84 -13.96 7.65
C SER A 150 5.15 -13.21 8.79
N GLU A 151 4.62 -13.96 9.75
CA GLU A 151 3.94 -13.38 10.91
C GLU A 151 4.89 -12.49 11.73
N ALA A 152 6.17 -12.87 11.83
CA ALA A 152 7.22 -12.06 12.43
C ALA A 152 7.40 -10.72 11.70
N SER A 153 7.47 -10.74 10.37
CA SER A 153 7.57 -9.54 9.54
C SER A 153 6.37 -8.62 9.73
N LEU A 154 5.15 -9.18 9.76
CA LEU A 154 3.91 -8.44 9.96
C LEU A 154 3.82 -7.83 11.36
N LYS A 155 4.24 -8.55 12.40
CA LYS A 155 4.30 -8.04 13.79
C LYS A 155 5.24 -6.85 13.86
N THR A 156 6.41 -6.92 13.24
CA THR A 156 7.37 -5.79 13.20
C THR A 156 6.85 -4.61 12.39
N CYS A 157 6.20 -4.85 11.24
CA CYS A 157 5.54 -3.77 10.49
C CYS A 157 4.50 -3.04 11.34
N LYS A 158 3.61 -3.79 12.00
CA LYS A 158 2.58 -3.21 12.88
C LYS A 158 3.20 -2.41 14.02
N LYS A 159 4.26 -2.92 14.66
CA LYS A 159 4.99 -2.18 15.70
C LYS A 159 5.54 -0.85 15.18
N ILE A 160 6.20 -0.87 14.03
CA ILE A 160 6.75 0.35 13.40
C ILE A 160 5.63 1.32 12.99
N GLU A 161 4.49 0.83 12.50
CA GLU A 161 3.32 1.63 12.18
C GLU A 161 2.70 2.27 13.43
N THR A 162 2.55 1.51 14.52
CA THR A 162 2.07 2.03 15.80
C THR A 162 3.04 3.05 16.39
N ASP A 163 4.35 2.81 16.31
CA ASP A 163 5.35 3.73 16.85
C ASP A 163 5.36 5.08 16.10
N LYS A 164 5.00 5.07 14.81
CA LYS A 164 4.88 6.29 13.98
C LYS A 164 3.56 7.04 14.20
N THR A 165 2.47 6.32 14.47
CA THR A 165 1.12 6.89 14.56
C THR A 165 0.72 7.24 15.99
N HIS A 166 1.26 6.54 16.98
CA HIS A 166 0.91 6.71 18.37
C HIS A 166 1.65 7.90 19.00
N ALA A 167 0.96 8.66 19.85
CA ALA A 167 1.56 9.75 20.61
C ALA A 167 2.71 9.21 21.48
N LYS A 168 3.78 10.00 21.62
CA LYS A 168 4.96 9.59 22.40
C LYS A 168 4.58 9.35 23.86
N SER A 169 5.32 8.50 24.57
CA SER A 169 5.04 8.16 25.97
C SER A 169 4.87 9.39 26.89
N LYS A 170 5.65 10.46 26.64
CA LYS A 170 5.54 11.75 27.36
C LYS A 170 4.25 12.50 27.07
N GLU A 171 3.77 12.46 25.83
CA GLU A 171 2.49 13.04 25.39
C GLU A 171 1.31 12.27 25.99
N LEU A 172 1.42 10.94 26.08
CA LEU A 172 0.40 10.12 26.74
C LEU A 172 0.33 10.37 28.24
N GLN A 173 1.45 10.57 28.92
CA GLN A 173 1.48 10.89 30.35
C GLN A 173 0.86 12.27 30.63
N THR A 174 1.18 13.27 29.80
CA THR A 174 0.54 14.59 29.89
C THR A 174 -0.96 14.50 29.60
N LEU A 175 -1.39 13.78 28.56
CA LEU A 175 -2.81 13.55 28.26
C LEU A 175 -3.55 12.81 29.38
N LYS A 176 -2.93 11.84 30.04
CA LYS A 176 -3.50 11.13 31.21
C LYS A 176 -3.59 12.02 32.45
N GLY A 177 -2.66 12.95 32.62
CA GLY A 177 -2.66 13.93 33.72
C GLY A 177 -3.68 15.05 33.54
N LEU A 178 -4.03 15.41 32.30
CA LEU A 178 -5.11 16.36 32.02
C LEU A 178 -6.48 15.69 32.20
N LYS A 179 -7.06 15.85 33.40
CA LYS A 179 -8.48 15.55 33.61
C LYS A 179 -9.31 16.39 32.62
N VAL A 180 -10.16 15.73 31.83
CA VAL A 180 -11.04 16.33 30.81
C VAL A 180 -11.86 17.51 31.35
N SER A 181 -12.14 17.52 32.65
CA SER A 181 -12.84 18.61 33.36
C SER A 181 -12.10 19.95 33.37
N ALA A 182 -10.76 19.96 33.27
CA ALA A 182 -9.97 21.19 33.23
C ALA A 182 -9.99 21.86 31.83
N LEU A 183 -9.95 21.07 30.76
CA LEU A 183 -10.05 21.57 29.38
C LEU A 183 -11.46 22.08 29.04
N ALA A 184 -12.51 21.46 29.59
CA ALA A 184 -13.89 21.92 29.44
C ALA A 184 -14.13 23.34 30.01
N LYS A 185 -13.34 23.77 31.00
CA LYS A 185 -13.39 25.14 31.52
C LYS A 185 -12.73 26.16 30.59
N LEU A 186 -11.71 25.76 29.83
CA LEU A 186 -10.99 26.62 28.88
C LEU A 186 -11.72 26.74 27.53
N LEU A 187 -12.50 25.73 27.12
CA LEU A 187 -13.27 25.72 25.86
C LEU A 187 -14.60 26.47 25.93
N LYS A 188 -15.02 26.96 27.11
CA LYS A 188 -16.16 27.88 27.21
C LYS A 188 -15.77 29.22 26.59
N LYS A 189 -15.95 29.34 25.27
CA LYS A 189 -15.99 30.63 24.57
C LYS A 189 -16.98 31.49 25.34
N LYS A 190 -16.50 32.54 26.01
CA LYS A 190 -17.36 33.61 26.52
C LYS A 190 -18.11 34.15 25.30
N MET A 191 -19.41 33.82 25.20
CA MET A 191 -20.26 34.46 24.21
C MET A 191 -20.27 35.94 24.56
N GLY A 192 -19.70 36.76 23.68
CA GLY A 192 -19.85 38.21 23.80
C GLY A 192 -21.34 38.60 23.81
N PRO A 193 -21.68 39.80 24.30
CA PRO A 193 -23.05 40.30 24.25
C PRO A 193 -23.62 40.09 22.85
N LYS A 194 -24.84 39.54 22.75
CA LYS A 194 -25.54 39.33 21.48
C LYS A 194 -26.01 40.67 20.94
N GLU A 195 -25.07 41.48 20.46
CA GLU A 195 -25.41 42.67 19.69
C GLU A 195 -26.01 42.22 18.35
N PRO A 196 -27.10 42.85 17.89
CA PRO A 196 -27.71 42.51 16.62
C PRO A 196 -26.66 42.68 15.51
N ASN A 197 -26.53 41.65 14.67
CA ASN A 197 -25.63 41.63 13.52
C ASN A 197 -25.72 42.97 12.76
N PRO A 198 -24.62 43.70 12.55
CA PRO A 198 -24.64 45.06 11.97
C PRO A 198 -25.17 45.12 10.53
N LEU A 199 -25.36 43.98 9.86
CA LEU A 199 -26.06 43.87 8.56
C LEU A 199 -27.60 43.77 8.68
N SER A 200 -28.12 43.57 9.89
CA SER A 200 -29.55 43.34 10.19
C SER A 200 -30.30 44.61 10.60
N ILE A 201 -29.60 45.74 10.77
CA ILE A 201 -30.23 47.05 10.98
C ILE A 201 -30.43 47.68 9.60
N LYS A 202 -31.66 47.63 9.10
CA LYS A 202 -32.05 48.42 7.92
C LYS A 202 -31.75 49.89 8.23
N LYS A 203 -30.83 50.50 7.45
CA LYS A 203 -30.52 51.93 7.57
C LYS A 203 -31.82 52.73 7.50
N LYS A 204 -31.99 53.64 8.46
CA LYS A 204 -33.15 54.53 8.56
C LYS A 204 -33.24 55.34 7.26
N LYS A 205 -34.30 55.14 6.47
CA LYS A 205 -34.59 56.00 5.30
C LYS A 205 -34.89 57.40 5.81
N LYS A 206 -34.08 58.39 5.42
CA LYS A 206 -34.44 59.82 5.55
C LYS A 206 -35.54 60.12 4.53
N LYS A 207 -36.63 60.76 4.98
CA LYS A 207 -37.62 61.42 4.11
C LYS A 207 -36.95 62.65 3.46
N PRO A 208 -37.22 62.97 2.18
CA PRO A 208 -36.82 64.24 1.60
C PRO A 208 -37.90 65.30 1.90
N GLU A 209 -37.44 66.49 2.25
CA GLU A 209 -38.17 67.77 2.26
C GLU A 209 -37.21 68.82 1.61
N PRO A 210 -37.73 69.93 1.09
CA PRO A 210 -37.43 70.38 -0.28
C PRO A 210 -36.30 71.42 -0.43
N THR A 211 -36.02 71.64 -1.72
CA THR A 211 -34.96 72.36 -2.45
C THR A 211 -34.80 73.87 -2.16
N THR A 212 -33.57 74.38 -2.34
CA THR A 212 -33.24 75.66 -3.03
C THR A 212 -31.72 75.63 -3.37
N THR A 213 -31.33 75.32 -4.62
CA THR A 213 -30.90 76.22 -5.73
C THR A 213 -29.76 77.20 -5.38
N ILE A 214 -28.74 77.52 -6.19
CA ILE A 214 -28.20 77.24 -7.55
C ILE A 214 -26.78 77.91 -7.50
N THR A 215 -25.72 77.45 -8.17
CA THR A 215 -25.15 77.84 -9.49
C THR A 215 -23.74 77.21 -9.51
N SER A 216 -23.09 76.77 -10.59
CA SER A 216 -23.05 77.14 -12.01
C SER A 216 -22.26 76.00 -12.71
N THR A 217 -22.86 75.32 -13.71
CA THR A 217 -22.49 75.33 -15.15
C THR A 217 -21.08 74.80 -15.47
N THR A 218 -20.84 73.95 -16.49
CA THR A 218 -21.45 73.95 -17.82
C THR A 218 -21.13 72.66 -18.61
N THR A 219 -22.14 72.18 -19.35
CA THR A 219 -22.15 71.59 -20.72
C THR A 219 -21.39 70.28 -21.03
N SER A 220 -22.03 69.11 -21.28
CA SER A 220 -22.92 68.67 -22.41
C SER A 220 -22.11 68.09 -23.60
N ILE A 221 -22.45 67.04 -24.35
CA ILE A 221 -23.71 66.65 -25.04
C ILE A 221 -23.72 65.13 -25.32
N LYS A 222 -24.92 64.65 -25.62
CA LYS A 222 -25.45 63.29 -25.75
C LYS A 222 -25.65 62.90 -27.23
N LYS A 223 -25.53 61.59 -27.52
CA LYS A 223 -26.34 60.75 -28.45
C LYS A 223 -26.23 60.86 -30.00
N ARG A 224 -26.01 59.69 -30.62
CA ARG A 224 -26.76 58.96 -31.70
C ARG A 224 -25.74 57.99 -32.38
N GLY A 225 -26.00 56.79 -32.89
CA GLY A 225 -27.18 55.95 -33.16
C GLY A 225 -26.89 55.11 -34.44
N ALA A 226 -27.21 53.79 -34.43
CA ALA A 226 -27.38 52.83 -35.56
C ALA A 226 -26.20 52.55 -36.54
N GLU A 227 -25.96 51.39 -37.18
CA GLU A 227 -26.48 49.99 -37.19
C GLU A 227 -25.55 49.12 -38.09
N SER A 228 -25.55 47.78 -37.87
CA SER A 228 -25.29 46.65 -38.82
C SER A 228 -23.82 46.22 -39.12
N GLU A 229 -23.37 44.95 -39.20
CA GLU A 229 -23.97 43.58 -39.15
C GLU A 229 -23.00 42.49 -38.60
N ALA A 230 -23.58 41.37 -38.12
CA ALA A 230 -23.16 39.94 -38.06
C ALA A 230 -21.77 39.55 -37.47
N ASP A 231 -21.62 38.51 -36.63
CA ASP A 231 -22.18 37.15 -36.66
C ASP A 231 -22.19 36.47 -35.26
N ALA A 232 -23.03 35.42 -35.14
CA ALA A 232 -23.48 34.58 -34.02
C ALA A 232 -22.53 34.31 -32.83
N GLY A 233 -22.96 34.28 -31.56
CA GLY A 233 -23.92 33.36 -30.89
C GLY A 233 -23.13 32.42 -29.94
N VAL A 234 -23.47 32.06 -28.69
CA VAL A 234 -24.63 32.18 -27.81
C VAL A 234 -24.13 32.14 -26.35
N GLU A 235 -24.76 32.96 -25.50
CA GLU A 235 -24.61 33.04 -24.05
C GLU A 235 -25.60 32.09 -23.32
N LYS A 236 -25.20 31.47 -22.20
CA LYS A 236 -25.92 31.41 -20.88
C LYS A 236 -25.47 30.20 -20.04
N LYS A 237 -24.89 30.36 -18.84
CA LYS A 237 -25.42 30.85 -17.54
C LYS A 237 -26.07 29.75 -16.68
N LYS A 238 -25.30 29.35 -15.66
CA LYS A 238 -25.67 28.95 -14.27
C LYS A 238 -27.00 28.22 -14.04
N THR A 239 -26.94 27.10 -13.31
CA THR A 239 -27.60 27.00 -11.97
C THR A 239 -27.13 25.80 -11.13
N ARG A 240 -26.81 26.09 -9.87
CA ARG A 240 -26.77 25.15 -8.73
C ARG A 240 -28.17 24.63 -8.44
N ARG A 241 -28.32 23.34 -8.12
CA ARG A 241 -29.37 22.87 -7.20
C ARG A 241 -28.88 21.75 -6.28
N ARG A 242 -29.53 21.72 -5.13
CA ARG A 242 -29.15 21.23 -3.80
C ARG A 242 -29.76 19.84 -3.55
N ARG A 243 -29.10 19.03 -2.73
CA ARG A 243 -29.57 17.74 -2.18
C ARG A 243 -31.01 17.79 -1.62
N LYS A 244 -31.76 16.69 -1.77
CA LYS A 244 -32.67 16.17 -0.74
C LYS A 244 -32.82 14.65 -0.88
N SER A 245 -32.72 13.98 0.26
CA SER A 245 -33.08 12.60 0.55
C SER A 245 -34.56 12.29 0.29
N LYS A 246 -34.87 11.02 0.01
CA LYS A 246 -36.16 10.42 0.38
C LYS A 246 -35.98 8.95 0.75
N SER A 247 -36.34 8.67 1.99
CA SER A 247 -36.66 7.37 2.59
C SER A 247 -38.03 6.90 2.11
N THR A 248 -38.20 5.60 1.90
CA THR A 248 -39.47 4.89 2.11
C THR A 248 -39.16 3.42 2.41
N ALA A 249 -39.58 2.99 3.60
CA ALA A 249 -39.81 1.60 3.96
C ALA A 249 -41.23 1.22 3.54
N THR A 250 -41.46 -0.06 3.23
CA THR A 250 -42.71 -0.79 3.51
C THR A 250 -42.42 -2.30 3.42
N ALA A 251 -42.80 -3.00 4.49
CA ALA A 251 -43.07 -4.44 4.57
C ALA A 251 -44.26 -4.77 3.64
N ASP A 252 -44.59 -6.01 3.27
CA ASP A 252 -44.85 -7.15 4.16
C ASP A 252 -45.06 -8.48 3.38
N ALA A 253 -44.93 -9.57 4.13
CA ALA A 253 -45.76 -10.80 4.11
C ALA A 253 -45.69 -11.85 2.96
N SER A 254 -44.90 -12.91 3.23
CA SER A 254 -45.31 -14.32 3.45
C SER A 254 -46.25 -15.08 2.47
N ALA A 255 -45.83 -16.29 2.05
CA ALA A 255 -46.44 -17.57 2.47
C ALA A 255 -45.72 -18.83 1.89
N THR A 256 -45.49 -19.76 2.82
CA THR A 256 -45.11 -21.18 2.78
C THR A 256 -45.95 -22.09 1.88
N THR A 257 -45.38 -23.23 1.42
CA THR A 257 -45.74 -24.60 1.89
C THR A 257 -44.89 -25.71 1.25
N ASN A 258 -44.86 -26.83 1.97
CA ASN A 258 -43.93 -27.96 2.01
C ASN A 258 -44.13 -29.03 0.92
N THR A 259 -43.16 -29.96 0.83
CA THR A 259 -43.25 -31.46 0.81
C THR A 259 -42.06 -32.04 0.01
N THR A 260 -41.42 -33.18 0.24
CA THR A 260 -41.41 -34.25 1.25
C THR A 260 -40.23 -35.18 0.88
N THR A 261 -39.43 -35.61 1.88
CA THR A 261 -38.45 -36.72 1.79
C THR A 261 -39.18 -38.07 1.74
N PRO A 262 -38.58 -39.18 1.27
CA PRO A 262 -37.87 -40.03 2.23
C PRO A 262 -36.65 -40.79 1.69
N ALA A 263 -35.98 -41.42 2.65
CA ALA A 263 -34.75 -42.19 2.61
C ALA A 263 -34.85 -43.56 1.89
N GLY A 264 -33.68 -44.14 1.59
CA GLY A 264 -33.51 -45.55 1.26
C GLY A 264 -32.04 -45.95 1.35
N SER A 265 -31.75 -46.94 2.17
CA SER A 265 -30.47 -47.47 2.63
C SER A 265 -29.98 -48.69 1.82
N GLU A 266 -28.75 -49.11 2.12
CA GLU A 266 -28.21 -50.49 2.10
C GLU A 266 -27.44 -51.08 0.88
N SER A 267 -26.23 -51.54 1.24
CA SER A 267 -25.45 -52.71 0.81
C SER A 267 -25.26 -53.06 -0.68
N SER A 268 -24.01 -53.01 -1.13
CA SER A 268 -23.11 -54.19 -1.34
C SER A 268 -21.70 -53.72 -1.67
#